data_AF-A0A3B3I656-F1
#
_entry.id   AF-A0A3B3I656-F1
#
_cell.length_a   1.000
_cell.length_b   1.000
_cell.length_c   1.000
_cell.angle_alpha   90.00
_cell.angle_beta   90.00
_cell.angle_gamma   90.00
#
_symmetry.space_group_name_H-M   'P 1'
#
loop_
_entity.id
_entity.type
_entity.pdbx_description
1 polymer ?
#
loop_
_entity_poly.entity_id
_entity_poly.type
_entity_poly.pdbx_seq_one_letter_code
_entity_poly.pdbx_strand_id
1 'polypeptide(L)'
;MIDRETTGREQNGLVITLWLDFYLGFSCTTNSTFVTPAGVMADMSQTEKVQLHAPDLEELRGVLQAGLESNFAEVRVSVAECPDLSKEPFQFPVKGLCGSPRITDVGGVPYLVPLVQKDKEYDMNTISKKVELPGAFLLGAGAAPCRIIGMNAELMPLVLTEAEGRPAVNSSYFSSINPADGQCLLEKYSQKFSDCNFGLLGNLYACEGKPGKVIEVQAKKRTGSHSLVTALRKTLEAHYPDKSLALGGTFIIKKGKAKIHIMPREFSACPLNTNDDVNKWLKHFEVNAPLICQSVLVSRDPGLDLRVEHTHCFSHHGEGGHYYIDTTPDSVEYLGYFLPAEFVYRIDRPTQTHTVGRD
;
A
#
# COMPACT_ATOMS: atom_id res chain seq x y z
N MET A 1 11.92 29.22 -78.50
CA MET A 1 12.80 28.25 -79.20
C MET A 1 12.72 26.96 -78.37
N ILE A 2 12.19 25.81 -78.83
CA ILE A 2 12.21 25.18 -80.17
C ILE A 2 13.67 24.83 -80.52
N ASP A 3 14.16 23.60 -80.71
CA ASP A 3 13.64 22.19 -80.74
C ASP A 3 14.84 21.23 -80.45
N ARG A 4 14.82 19.89 -80.23
CA ARG A 4 13.81 18.79 -80.18
C ARG A 4 14.33 17.61 -79.31
N GLU A 5 13.57 16.56 -78.93
CA GLU A 5 13.35 15.24 -79.61
C GLU A 5 14.57 14.63 -80.34
N THR A 6 14.85 13.31 -80.37
CA THR A 6 14.31 12.05 -79.75
C THR A 6 15.46 10.99 -79.77
N THR A 7 15.39 9.68 -79.44
CA THR A 7 14.33 8.65 -79.36
C THR A 7 14.80 7.45 -78.52
N GLY A 8 13.90 6.61 -77.98
CA GLY A 8 14.27 5.27 -77.47
C GLY A 8 13.22 4.58 -76.59
N ARG A 9 12.59 3.51 -77.09
CA ARG A 9 11.76 2.55 -76.32
C ARG A 9 12.40 1.13 -76.42
N GLU A 10 11.88 -0.03 -75.98
CA GLU A 10 10.67 -0.52 -75.24
C GLU A 10 11.14 -1.47 -74.10
N GLN A 11 10.33 -2.07 -73.19
CA GLN A 11 8.87 -2.18 -73.03
C GLN A 11 8.49 -2.28 -71.51
N ASN A 12 7.52 -3.11 -71.13
CA ASN A 12 7.05 -3.37 -69.76
C ASN A 12 7.07 -4.89 -69.44
N GLY A 13 6.94 -5.28 -68.16
CA GLY A 13 6.88 -6.70 -67.77
C GLY A 13 6.52 -6.97 -66.30
N LEU A 14 5.33 -6.56 -65.85
CA LEU A 14 4.79 -6.94 -64.54
C LEU A 14 3.99 -8.25 -64.66
N VAL A 15 4.30 -9.26 -63.85
CA VAL A 15 3.49 -10.49 -63.73
C VAL A 15 3.25 -10.81 -62.26
N ILE A 16 1.98 -10.96 -61.89
CA ILE A 16 1.52 -11.46 -60.58
C ILE A 16 0.90 -12.85 -60.82
N THR A 17 1.26 -13.85 -60.03
CA THR A 17 0.52 -15.12 -59.93
C THR A 17 0.70 -15.71 -58.52
N LEU A 18 -0.31 -16.42 -58.02
CA LEU A 18 -0.42 -16.83 -56.62
C LEU A 18 -1.24 -18.13 -56.50
N TRP A 19 -0.82 -19.04 -55.60
CA TRP A 19 -1.40 -20.38 -55.32
C TRP A 19 -1.27 -21.39 -56.51
N LEU A 20 -1.36 -22.72 -56.33
CA LEU A 20 -1.84 -23.54 -55.20
C LEU A 20 -1.04 -24.87 -55.09
N ASP A 21 -1.21 -25.59 -53.97
CA ASP A 21 -0.43 -26.76 -53.50
C ASP A 21 -0.67 -28.10 -54.25
N PHE A 22 0.23 -29.10 -54.07
CA PHE A 22 -0.11 -30.35 -53.32
C PHE A 22 1.07 -31.35 -53.07
N TYR A 23 1.05 -31.94 -51.87
CA TYR A 23 1.52 -33.30 -51.46
C TYR A 23 3.02 -33.72 -51.47
N LEU A 24 3.60 -33.71 -50.27
CA LEU A 24 4.38 -34.78 -49.59
C LEU A 24 4.70 -34.26 -48.17
N GLY A 25 4.55 -34.97 -47.03
CA GLY A 25 3.98 -36.28 -46.78
C GLY A 25 4.78 -37.10 -45.76
N PHE A 26 4.64 -36.87 -44.44
CA PHE A 26 4.79 -37.89 -43.38
C PHE A 26 4.29 -37.41 -42.00
N SER A 27 4.00 -38.35 -41.10
CA SER A 27 3.32 -38.18 -39.80
C SER A 27 4.25 -37.77 -38.64
N CYS A 28 3.77 -36.93 -37.72
CA CYS A 28 3.76 -37.25 -36.28
C CYS A 28 2.71 -36.44 -35.49
N THR A 29 2.39 -36.87 -34.27
CA THR A 29 1.28 -36.38 -33.43
C THR A 29 1.68 -35.25 -32.46
N THR A 30 0.80 -34.26 -32.25
CA THR A 30 0.10 -34.00 -30.97
C THR A 30 -0.75 -32.71 -31.03
N ASN A 31 -1.91 -32.70 -30.36
CA ASN A 31 -2.61 -31.47 -30.03
C ASN A 31 -1.93 -30.82 -28.81
N SER A 32 -1.41 -29.60 -28.97
CA SER A 32 -0.96 -28.76 -27.85
C SER A 32 -1.72 -27.44 -27.87
N THR A 33 -2.82 -27.38 -27.12
CA THR A 33 -3.42 -26.11 -26.72
C THR A 33 -2.46 -25.42 -25.75
N PHE A 34 -1.88 -24.28 -26.14
CA PHE A 34 -1.04 -23.47 -25.26
C PHE A 34 -1.89 -22.85 -24.14
N VAL A 35 -2.05 -23.61 -23.05
CA VAL A 35 -2.49 -23.09 -21.77
C VAL A 35 -1.28 -22.36 -21.16
N THR A 36 -1.36 -21.04 -21.05
CA THR A 36 -0.42 -20.26 -20.23
C THR A 36 -0.45 -20.81 -18.79
N PRO A 37 0.70 -21.11 -18.17
CA PRO A 37 0.71 -21.52 -16.77
C PRO A 37 0.02 -20.46 -15.91
N ALA A 38 -0.93 -20.87 -15.08
CA ALA A 38 -1.43 -20.00 -14.02
C ALA A 38 -0.22 -19.58 -13.17
N GLY A 39 -0.14 -18.29 -12.84
CA GLY A 39 0.97 -17.76 -12.05
C GLY A 39 1.09 -18.53 -10.73
N VAL A 40 2.31 -18.92 -10.38
CA VAL A 40 2.61 -19.55 -9.08
C VAL A 40 2.40 -18.49 -8.00
N MET A 41 1.19 -18.42 -7.46
CA MET A 41 0.90 -17.71 -6.22
C MET A 41 1.71 -18.38 -5.08
N ALA A 42 2.17 -17.58 -4.14
CA ALA A 42 2.90 -18.07 -2.98
C ALA A 42 2.06 -19.09 -2.18
N ASP A 43 2.73 -20.02 -1.49
CA ASP A 43 2.05 -20.95 -0.58
C ASP A 43 1.57 -20.21 0.68
N MET A 44 0.37 -19.65 0.61
CA MET A 44 -0.28 -18.93 1.71
C MET A 44 -0.89 -19.88 2.77
N SER A 45 -0.45 -21.13 2.90
CA SER A 45 -1.12 -22.15 3.74
C SER A 45 -1.15 -21.84 5.23
N GLN A 46 -0.22 -21.03 5.75
CA GLN A 46 -0.22 -20.62 7.16
C GLN A 46 -0.73 -19.17 7.33
N THR A 47 -1.86 -19.06 8.04
CA THR A 47 -2.40 -17.82 8.59
C THR A 47 -2.46 -17.98 10.10
N GLU A 48 -1.70 -17.16 10.84
CA GLU A 48 -1.70 -17.14 12.31
C GLU A 48 -2.62 -16.02 12.80
N LYS A 49 -3.41 -16.28 13.85
CA LYS A 49 -4.39 -15.33 14.39
C LYS A 49 -4.15 -15.12 15.88
N VAL A 50 -4.01 -13.87 16.30
CA VAL A 50 -3.92 -13.48 17.72
C VAL A 50 -5.01 -12.47 18.02
N GLN A 51 -5.73 -12.70 19.13
CA GLN A 51 -6.66 -11.71 19.69
C GLN A 51 -5.86 -10.59 20.36
N LEU A 52 -6.19 -9.35 20.01
CA LEU A 52 -5.58 -8.15 20.58
C LEU A 52 -6.41 -7.64 21.76
N HIS A 53 -5.82 -6.78 22.56
CA HIS A 53 -6.59 -5.98 23.51
C HIS A 53 -7.21 -4.77 22.78
N ALA A 54 -8.53 -4.68 22.81
CA ALA A 54 -9.28 -3.50 22.42
C ALA A 54 -9.94 -2.90 23.69
N PRO A 55 -9.41 -1.80 24.23
CA PRO A 55 -10.08 -1.03 25.30
C PRO A 55 -11.37 -0.37 24.80
N ASP A 56 -12.19 0.14 25.72
CA ASP A 56 -13.32 1.00 25.35
C ASP A 56 -12.82 2.31 24.71
N LEU A 57 -13.64 2.92 23.84
CA LEU A 57 -13.25 4.13 23.13
C LEU A 57 -13.05 5.35 24.06
N GLU A 58 -13.78 5.46 25.19
CA GLU A 58 -13.57 6.54 26.16
C GLU A 58 -12.34 6.32 27.05
N GLU A 59 -12.00 5.07 27.37
CA GLU A 59 -10.73 4.70 28.02
C GLU A 59 -9.55 5.05 27.08
N LEU A 60 -9.63 4.56 25.83
CA LEU A 60 -8.63 4.80 24.79
C LEU A 60 -8.46 6.30 24.47
N ARG A 61 -9.55 7.08 24.44
CA ARG A 61 -9.53 8.55 24.31
C ARG A 61 -8.70 9.19 25.42
N GLY A 62 -8.93 8.81 26.68
CA GLY A 62 -8.21 9.35 27.83
C GLY A 62 -6.71 9.04 27.78
N VAL A 63 -6.36 7.79 27.45
CA VAL A 63 -4.97 7.33 27.30
C VAL A 63 -4.24 8.09 26.19
N LEU A 64 -4.87 8.21 25.01
CA LEU A 64 -4.25 8.87 23.85
C LEU A 64 -4.12 10.38 24.02
N GLN A 65 -5.06 11.06 24.70
CA GLN A 65 -4.95 12.48 25.04
C GLN A 65 -3.66 12.73 25.85
N ALA A 66 -3.52 12.07 27.00
CA ALA A 66 -2.41 12.31 27.93
C ALA A 66 -1.03 11.96 27.34
N GLY A 67 -0.96 10.91 26.50
CA GLY A 67 0.27 10.55 25.81
C GLY A 67 0.67 11.55 24.72
N LEU A 68 -0.27 12.00 23.89
CA LEU A 68 0.00 12.97 22.82
C LEU A 68 0.38 14.35 23.36
N GLU A 69 -0.17 14.78 24.50
CA GLU A 69 0.18 16.04 25.18
C GLU A 69 1.67 16.14 25.55
N SER A 70 2.37 15.00 25.69
CA SER A 70 3.82 14.99 25.89
C SER A 70 4.65 15.31 24.64
N ASN A 71 4.02 15.32 23.46
CA ASN A 71 4.71 15.38 22.16
C ASN A 71 4.14 16.48 21.22
N PHE A 72 2.99 17.09 21.54
CA PHE A 72 2.32 18.14 20.75
C PHE A 72 1.78 19.24 21.67
N ALA A 73 1.88 20.51 21.24
CA ALA A 73 1.45 21.65 22.05
C ALA A 73 -0.08 21.87 22.08
N GLU A 74 -0.80 21.43 21.04
CA GLU A 74 -2.27 21.42 21.01
C GLU A 74 -2.74 20.00 20.71
N VAL A 75 -3.51 19.41 21.64
CA VAL A 75 -4.05 18.04 21.50
C VAL A 75 -5.53 18.02 21.88
N ARG A 76 -6.33 17.36 21.05
CA ARG A 76 -7.70 16.97 21.38
C ARG A 76 -8.00 15.59 20.81
N VAL A 77 -8.28 14.64 21.69
CA VAL A 77 -8.78 13.31 21.34
C VAL A 77 -10.23 13.19 21.80
N SER A 78 -11.13 12.71 20.95
CA SER A 78 -12.55 12.52 21.29
C SER A 78 -13.19 11.33 20.59
N VAL A 79 -14.19 10.71 21.24
CA VAL A 79 -15.03 9.69 20.61
C VAL A 79 -16.10 10.39 19.75
N ALA A 80 -15.88 10.42 18.45
CA ALA A 80 -16.70 11.15 17.48
C ALA A 80 -17.49 10.19 16.58
N GLU A 81 -18.53 10.68 15.89
CA GLU A 81 -19.01 9.97 14.69
C GLU A 81 -17.93 10.04 13.61
N CYS A 82 -17.68 8.92 12.93
CA CYS A 82 -16.83 8.92 11.74
C CYS A 82 -17.45 9.84 10.67
N PRO A 83 -16.69 10.81 10.10
CA PRO A 83 -17.17 11.57 8.95
C PRO A 83 -17.40 10.64 7.76
N ASP A 84 -18.26 11.05 6.82
CA ASP A 84 -18.50 10.30 5.57
C ASP A 84 -17.23 10.28 4.72
N LEU A 85 -16.43 9.20 4.82
CA LEU A 85 -15.15 9.08 4.12
C LEU A 85 -15.27 9.00 2.60
N SER A 86 -16.49 8.88 2.04
CA SER A 86 -16.74 9.05 0.62
C SER A 86 -16.80 10.53 0.16
N LYS A 87 -16.34 11.46 1.00
CA LYS A 87 -16.28 12.91 0.75
C LYS A 87 -14.83 13.42 0.83
N GLU A 88 -14.64 14.68 0.45
CA GLU A 88 -13.37 15.38 0.62
C GLU A 88 -12.91 15.41 2.10
N PRO A 89 -11.61 15.28 2.38
CA PRO A 89 -10.49 15.05 1.44
C PRO A 89 -10.26 13.57 1.10
N PHE A 90 -11.01 12.64 1.69
CA PHE A 90 -10.70 11.21 1.67
C PHE A 90 -11.06 10.49 0.36
N GLN A 91 -12.27 10.72 -0.17
CA GLN A 91 -12.81 10.04 -1.37
C GLN A 91 -12.74 8.49 -1.35
N PHE A 92 -12.88 7.87 -0.17
CA PHE A 92 -12.83 6.41 0.00
C PHE A 92 -14.05 5.70 -0.65
N PRO A 93 -13.94 4.42 -1.02
CA PRO A 93 -15.05 3.63 -1.57
C PRO A 93 -16.14 3.27 -0.53
N VAL A 94 -16.02 3.76 0.71
CA VAL A 94 -16.92 3.49 1.84
C VAL A 94 -17.16 4.74 2.68
N LYS A 95 -18.11 4.68 3.62
CA LYS A 95 -18.51 5.83 4.44
C LYS A 95 -17.78 5.97 5.77
N GLY A 96 -17.13 4.93 6.28
CA GLY A 96 -16.43 4.99 7.56
C GLY A 96 -15.47 3.83 7.79
N LEU A 97 -14.95 3.73 9.01
CA LEU A 97 -13.96 2.72 9.42
C LEU A 97 -14.53 1.58 10.26
N CYS A 98 -15.83 1.60 10.56
CA CYS A 98 -16.43 0.78 11.60
C CYS A 98 -16.84 -0.62 11.11
N GLY A 99 -17.04 -1.52 12.08
CA GLY A 99 -17.49 -2.88 11.88
C GLY A 99 -16.36 -3.90 11.85
N SER A 100 -16.36 -4.82 12.83
CA SER A 100 -15.47 -5.98 12.93
C SER A 100 -13.96 -5.71 12.74
N PRO A 101 -13.39 -4.65 13.37
CA PRO A 101 -12.06 -4.13 13.06
C PRO A 101 -10.94 -5.13 13.36
N ARG A 102 -10.03 -5.31 12.41
CA ARG A 102 -8.86 -6.20 12.51
C ARG A 102 -7.69 -5.66 11.69
N ILE A 103 -6.47 -6.08 12.00
CA ILE A 103 -5.29 -5.79 11.18
C ILE A 103 -4.69 -7.07 10.61
N THR A 104 -3.90 -6.94 9.55
CA THR A 104 -3.10 -8.03 9.01
C THR A 104 -1.72 -7.56 8.57
N ASP A 105 -0.74 -8.43 8.77
CA ASP A 105 0.65 -8.29 8.32
C ASP A 105 0.95 -9.48 7.39
N VAL A 106 0.99 -9.18 6.09
CA VAL A 106 1.13 -10.14 5.00
C VAL A 106 2.55 -10.04 4.45
N GLY A 107 3.26 -11.17 4.31
CA GLY A 107 4.62 -11.18 3.79
C GLY A 107 5.60 -10.45 4.72
N GLY A 108 6.48 -9.61 4.17
CA GLY A 108 7.29 -8.72 5.00
C GLY A 108 8.52 -8.13 4.30
N VAL A 109 9.22 -7.24 4.99
CA VAL A 109 10.49 -6.65 4.53
C VAL A 109 11.55 -7.70 4.15
N PRO A 110 11.66 -8.89 4.80
CA PRO A 110 12.54 -9.99 4.36
C PRO A 110 12.21 -10.62 2.98
N TYR A 111 11.10 -10.23 2.35
CA TYR A 111 10.79 -10.57 0.95
C TYR A 111 11.18 -9.46 -0.03
N LEU A 112 11.54 -8.26 0.46
CA LEU A 112 12.08 -7.14 -0.33
C LEU A 112 13.61 -7.09 -0.29
N VAL A 113 14.20 -7.27 0.90
CA VAL A 113 15.65 -7.24 1.15
C VAL A 113 16.07 -8.53 1.90
N PRO A 114 17.36 -8.95 1.88
CA PRO A 114 18.49 -8.33 1.18
C PRO A 114 18.38 -8.40 -0.34
N LEU A 115 17.62 -9.36 -0.90
CA LEU A 115 17.26 -9.44 -2.32
C LEU A 115 15.77 -9.78 -2.45
N VAL A 116 15.13 -9.24 -3.49
CA VAL A 116 13.68 -9.30 -3.67
C VAL A 116 13.17 -10.68 -4.14
N GLN A 117 12.14 -11.19 -3.46
CA GLN A 117 11.41 -12.42 -3.80
C GLN A 117 10.16 -12.07 -4.62
N LYS A 118 10.35 -11.76 -5.91
CA LYS A 118 9.28 -11.19 -6.78
C LYS A 118 8.08 -12.13 -7.00
N ASP A 119 8.18 -13.40 -6.64
CA ASP A 119 7.10 -14.40 -6.60
C ASP A 119 6.11 -14.20 -5.43
N LYS A 120 6.50 -13.42 -4.41
CA LYS A 120 5.62 -13.02 -3.32
C LYS A 120 4.65 -11.93 -3.79
N GLU A 121 3.51 -12.36 -4.31
CA GLU A 121 2.39 -11.51 -4.72
C GLU A 121 1.07 -12.05 -4.14
N TYR A 122 0.16 -11.16 -3.76
CA TYR A 122 -1.05 -11.46 -3.01
C TYR A 122 -2.24 -10.65 -3.55
N ASP A 123 -3.45 -11.22 -3.53
CA ASP A 123 -4.70 -10.53 -3.87
C ASP A 123 -5.51 -10.17 -2.61
N MET A 124 -6.00 -8.94 -2.53
CA MET A 124 -6.76 -8.45 -1.37
C MET A 124 -8.12 -9.13 -1.18
N ASN A 125 -8.76 -9.63 -2.23
CA ASN A 125 -10.01 -10.41 -2.11
C ASN A 125 -9.77 -11.79 -1.45
N THR A 126 -8.56 -12.32 -1.57
CA THR A 126 -8.07 -13.53 -0.90
C THR A 126 -7.64 -13.22 0.53
N ILE A 127 -7.04 -12.04 0.78
CA ILE A 127 -6.77 -11.56 2.15
C ILE A 127 -8.06 -11.34 2.94
N SER A 128 -9.11 -10.70 2.39
CA SER A 128 -10.35 -10.46 3.12
C SER A 128 -11.04 -11.75 3.60
N LYS A 129 -10.97 -12.82 2.78
CA LYS A 129 -11.40 -14.18 3.15
C LYS A 129 -10.50 -14.78 4.26
N LYS A 130 -9.17 -14.64 4.16
CA LYS A 130 -8.20 -15.14 5.15
C LYS A 130 -8.26 -14.44 6.51
N VAL A 131 -8.66 -13.17 6.57
CA VAL A 131 -8.87 -12.43 7.82
C VAL A 131 -10.30 -12.59 8.37
N GLU A 132 -11.05 -13.61 7.91
CA GLU A 132 -12.42 -13.91 8.33
C GLU A 132 -13.41 -12.74 8.13
N LEU A 133 -13.24 -11.94 7.07
CA LEU A 133 -14.08 -10.79 6.75
C LEU A 133 -14.26 -10.62 5.23
N PRO A 134 -14.90 -11.58 4.52
CA PRO A 134 -15.18 -11.44 3.09
C PRO A 134 -16.01 -10.17 2.81
N GLY A 135 -15.66 -9.44 1.76
CA GLY A 135 -16.27 -8.14 1.46
C GLY A 135 -15.75 -6.95 2.27
N ALA A 136 -14.70 -7.13 3.09
CA ALA A 136 -14.05 -6.06 3.84
C ALA A 136 -13.61 -4.87 2.97
N PHE A 137 -13.63 -3.69 3.58
CA PHE A 137 -12.80 -2.55 3.20
C PHE A 137 -11.40 -2.69 3.81
N LEU A 138 -10.38 -2.45 2.99
CA LEU A 138 -8.96 -2.55 3.32
C LEU A 138 -8.25 -1.23 3.01
N LEU A 139 -7.47 -0.75 3.98
CA LEU A 139 -6.52 0.38 3.83
C LEU A 139 -5.18 0.07 4.50
N GLY A 140 -4.10 0.78 4.17
CA GLY A 140 -2.85 0.67 4.92
C GLY A 140 -1.59 1.05 4.15
N ALA A 141 -0.59 0.16 4.18
CA ALA A 141 0.69 0.35 3.52
C ALA A 141 1.22 -0.96 2.95
N GLY A 142 1.92 -0.92 1.81
CA GLY A 142 2.50 -2.09 1.18
C GLY A 142 3.29 -1.75 -0.08
N ALA A 143 3.98 -2.74 -0.66
CA ALA A 143 4.61 -2.60 -1.96
C ALA A 143 3.64 -2.98 -3.09
N ALA A 144 3.72 -2.27 -4.22
CA ALA A 144 2.83 -2.49 -5.36
C ALA A 144 3.14 -3.82 -6.08
N PRO A 145 2.17 -4.44 -6.80
CA PRO A 145 2.39 -5.71 -7.48
C PRO A 145 3.28 -5.52 -8.72
N CYS A 146 4.59 -5.66 -8.53
CA CYS A 146 5.58 -5.24 -9.52
C CYS A 146 5.53 -6.02 -10.84
N ARG A 147 4.91 -7.21 -10.86
CA ARG A 147 4.67 -7.99 -12.10
C ARG A 147 3.53 -7.39 -12.95
N ILE A 148 2.57 -6.72 -12.32
CA ILE A 148 1.41 -6.10 -12.96
C ILE A 148 1.72 -4.67 -13.38
N ILE A 149 2.31 -3.86 -12.48
CA ILE A 149 2.70 -2.48 -12.82
C ILE A 149 3.96 -2.44 -13.71
N GLY A 150 4.78 -3.50 -13.71
CA GLY A 150 6.04 -3.58 -14.47
C GLY A 150 7.21 -2.83 -13.83
N MET A 151 7.02 -2.29 -12.62
CA MET A 151 8.02 -1.60 -11.82
C MET A 151 7.73 -1.77 -10.33
N ASN A 152 8.72 -1.50 -9.48
CA ASN A 152 8.53 -1.32 -8.06
C ASN A 152 7.90 0.06 -7.76
N ALA A 153 7.07 0.14 -6.72
CA ALA A 153 6.36 1.34 -6.29
C ALA A 153 5.76 1.16 -4.88
N GLU A 154 5.51 2.26 -4.17
CA GLU A 154 4.69 2.25 -2.95
C GLU A 154 3.22 2.06 -3.29
N LEU A 155 2.47 1.32 -2.48
CA LEU A 155 1.02 1.16 -2.60
C LEU A 155 0.30 1.79 -1.40
N MET A 156 -0.81 2.48 -1.66
CA MET A 156 -1.74 3.07 -0.68
C MET A 156 -3.13 2.43 -0.87
N PRO A 157 -3.38 1.23 -0.28
CA PRO A 157 -4.60 0.45 -0.48
C PRO A 157 -5.88 1.22 -0.12
N LEU A 158 -6.88 1.17 -1.00
CA LEU A 158 -8.26 1.60 -0.71
C LEU A 158 -9.22 0.64 -1.40
N VAL A 159 -9.26 -0.61 -0.95
CA VAL A 159 -10.00 -1.69 -1.62
C VAL A 159 -11.21 -2.10 -0.80
N LEU A 160 -12.42 -1.86 -1.33
CA LEU A 160 -13.62 -2.55 -0.88
C LEU A 160 -13.69 -3.88 -1.65
N THR A 161 -13.26 -4.97 -1.02
CA THR A 161 -13.14 -6.29 -1.67
C THR A 161 -14.50 -6.86 -2.09
N GLU A 162 -14.49 -7.84 -2.99
CA GLU A 162 -15.71 -8.49 -3.52
C GLU A 162 -16.59 -9.09 -2.41
N ALA A 163 -17.90 -9.10 -2.66
CA ALA A 163 -18.89 -9.78 -1.84
C ALA A 163 -19.97 -10.42 -2.73
N GLU A 164 -20.87 -11.22 -2.15
CA GLU A 164 -21.99 -11.80 -2.89
C GLU A 164 -22.82 -10.70 -3.58
N GLY A 165 -22.97 -10.80 -4.91
CA GLY A 165 -23.66 -9.80 -5.72
C GLY A 165 -22.96 -8.44 -5.89
N ARG A 166 -21.74 -8.23 -5.34
CA ARG A 166 -21.03 -6.94 -5.39
C ARG A 166 -19.56 -7.11 -5.80
N PRO A 167 -19.12 -6.57 -6.96
CA PRO A 167 -17.71 -6.61 -7.35
C PRO A 167 -16.83 -5.82 -6.39
N ALA A 168 -15.52 -6.07 -6.45
CA ALA A 168 -14.54 -5.27 -5.74
C ALA A 168 -14.48 -3.82 -6.30
N VAL A 169 -14.21 -2.85 -5.42
CA VAL A 169 -13.93 -1.46 -5.78
C VAL A 169 -12.55 -1.10 -5.27
N ASN A 170 -11.58 -1.11 -6.17
CA ASN A 170 -10.21 -0.69 -5.89
C ASN A 170 -10.07 0.82 -6.18
N SER A 171 -9.94 1.63 -5.13
CA SER A 171 -9.67 3.07 -5.20
C SER A 171 -8.23 3.43 -4.85
N SER A 172 -7.34 2.43 -4.77
CA SER A 172 -5.96 2.59 -4.28
C SER A 172 -5.13 3.54 -5.14
N TYR A 173 -4.09 4.11 -4.54
CA TYR A 173 -3.06 4.86 -5.26
C TYR A 173 -1.74 4.09 -5.18
N PHE A 174 -0.84 4.32 -6.13
CA PHE A 174 0.55 3.90 -6.04
C PHE A 174 1.49 5.07 -6.35
N SER A 175 2.67 5.09 -5.74
CA SER A 175 3.66 6.16 -5.93
C SER A 175 4.99 5.59 -6.43
N SER A 176 5.55 6.24 -7.44
CA SER A 176 6.81 5.88 -8.08
C SER A 176 7.67 7.12 -8.29
N ILE A 177 8.97 6.93 -8.58
CA ILE A 177 9.84 8.05 -8.96
C ILE A 177 9.60 8.38 -10.43
N ASN A 178 9.27 9.64 -10.75
CA ASN A 178 9.13 10.09 -12.13
C ASN A 178 10.48 9.99 -12.87
N PRO A 179 10.59 9.23 -13.98
CA PRO A 179 11.85 9.12 -14.73
C PRO A 179 12.26 10.41 -15.46
N ALA A 180 11.38 11.41 -15.59
CA ALA A 180 11.68 12.65 -16.31
C ALA A 180 12.40 13.72 -15.45
N ASP A 181 12.07 13.81 -14.16
CA ASP A 181 12.53 14.88 -13.25
C ASP A 181 12.93 14.39 -11.84
N GLY A 182 12.80 13.08 -11.57
CA GLY A 182 13.12 12.47 -10.29
C GLY A 182 12.17 12.80 -9.13
N GLN A 183 11.01 13.42 -9.40
CA GLN A 183 10.00 13.79 -8.40
C GLN A 183 9.05 12.63 -8.07
N CYS A 184 8.10 12.87 -7.16
CA CYS A 184 7.00 11.94 -6.89
C CYS A 184 6.07 11.83 -8.10
N LEU A 185 5.70 10.61 -8.48
CA LEU A 185 4.65 10.29 -9.45
C LEU A 185 3.61 9.40 -8.76
N LEU A 186 2.59 10.03 -8.19
CA LEU A 186 1.40 9.39 -7.63
C LEU A 186 0.35 9.15 -8.72
N GLU A 187 -0.14 7.92 -8.83
CA GLU A 187 -1.16 7.52 -9.80
C GLU A 187 -2.28 6.70 -9.14
N LYS A 188 -3.51 6.79 -9.66
CA LYS A 188 -4.63 5.99 -9.14
C LYS A 188 -4.68 4.63 -9.84
N TYR A 189 -4.62 3.54 -9.06
CA TYR A 189 -4.50 2.17 -9.56
C TYR A 189 -5.58 1.83 -10.59
N SER A 190 -6.83 2.20 -10.29
CA SER A 190 -8.02 1.96 -11.12
C SER A 190 -8.04 2.68 -12.48
N GLN A 191 -7.06 3.54 -12.77
CA GLN A 191 -6.91 4.18 -14.09
C GLN A 191 -6.07 3.34 -15.07
N LYS A 192 -5.40 2.29 -14.57
CA LYS A 192 -4.51 1.41 -15.36
C LYS A 192 -4.80 -0.08 -15.17
N PHE A 193 -5.24 -0.48 -13.98
CA PHE A 193 -5.36 -1.87 -13.56
C PHE A 193 -6.73 -2.12 -12.88
N SER A 194 -7.23 -3.36 -12.93
CA SER A 194 -8.58 -3.73 -12.46
C SER A 194 -8.60 -4.82 -11.39
N ASP A 195 -7.45 -5.42 -11.08
CA ASP A 195 -7.24 -6.37 -10.01
C ASP A 195 -7.15 -5.69 -8.63
N CYS A 196 -6.78 -6.46 -7.60
CA CYS A 196 -6.60 -5.99 -6.23
C CYS A 196 -5.28 -6.51 -5.63
N ASN A 197 -4.23 -6.63 -6.44
CA ASN A 197 -2.98 -7.28 -6.04
C ASN A 197 -2.03 -6.31 -5.31
N PHE A 198 -1.11 -6.89 -4.53
CA PHE A 198 0.06 -6.22 -3.95
C PHE A 198 1.23 -7.19 -3.84
N GLY A 199 2.46 -6.66 -3.80
CA GLY A 199 3.69 -7.45 -3.78
C GLY A 199 4.39 -7.40 -2.43
N LEU A 200 5.17 -8.45 -2.12
CA LEU A 200 6.19 -8.57 -1.07
C LEU A 200 5.70 -8.45 0.38
N LEU A 201 5.03 -7.35 0.72
CA LEU A 201 4.57 -7.01 2.06
C LEU A 201 3.32 -6.12 2.03
N GLY A 202 2.43 -6.30 3.00
CA GLY A 202 1.24 -5.48 3.19
C GLY A 202 0.79 -5.44 4.65
N ASN A 203 0.74 -4.25 5.22
CA ASN A 203 0.22 -3.96 6.55
C ASN A 203 -1.13 -3.25 6.40
N LEU A 204 -2.21 -4.00 6.60
CA LEU A 204 -3.57 -3.54 6.27
C LEU A 204 -4.47 -3.51 7.52
N TYR A 205 -5.30 -2.49 7.61
CA TYR A 205 -6.49 -2.45 8.46
C TYR A 205 -7.70 -2.91 7.66
N ALA A 206 -8.50 -3.81 8.23
CA ALA A 206 -9.70 -4.39 7.63
C ALA A 206 -10.93 -4.12 8.50
N CYS A 207 -12.02 -3.67 7.87
CA CYS A 207 -13.31 -3.45 8.52
C CYS A 207 -14.48 -3.59 7.52
N GLU A 208 -15.70 -3.43 8.00
CA GLU A 208 -16.92 -3.46 7.16
C GLU A 208 -17.22 -2.13 6.44
N GLY A 209 -16.38 -1.10 6.61
CA GLY A 209 -16.53 0.21 5.97
C GLY A 209 -17.71 1.06 6.48
N LYS A 210 -18.30 0.70 7.62
CA LYS A 210 -19.54 1.28 8.14
C LYS A 210 -19.30 2.65 8.83
N PRO A 211 -20.30 3.53 8.87
CA PRO A 211 -20.35 4.64 9.83
C PRO A 211 -20.43 4.14 11.29
N GLY A 212 -20.13 5.01 12.24
CA GLY A 212 -20.23 4.75 13.68
C GLY A 212 -19.18 5.54 14.47
N LYS A 213 -19.02 5.22 15.76
CA LYS A 213 -18.03 5.86 16.63
C LYS A 213 -16.59 5.48 16.26
N VAL A 214 -15.69 6.47 16.30
CA VAL A 214 -14.24 6.34 16.11
C VAL A 214 -13.49 7.25 17.10
N ILE A 215 -12.20 6.99 17.30
CA ILE A 215 -11.31 7.97 17.95
C ILE A 215 -10.94 9.03 16.93
N GLU A 216 -11.43 10.26 17.10
CA GLU A 216 -10.88 11.45 16.45
C GLU A 216 -9.65 11.92 17.23
N VAL A 217 -8.54 12.15 16.53
CA VAL A 217 -7.29 12.72 17.04
C VAL A 217 -6.99 14.02 16.30
N GLN A 218 -7.00 15.15 17.01
CA GLN A 218 -6.46 16.41 16.53
C GLN A 218 -5.15 16.69 17.29
N ALA A 219 -4.06 16.91 16.56
CA ALA A 219 -2.77 17.24 17.14
C ALA A 219 -2.09 18.32 16.29
N LYS A 220 -1.57 19.38 16.92
CA LYS A 220 -0.83 20.44 16.22
C LYS A 220 0.44 20.80 16.98
N LYS A 221 1.38 21.40 16.24
CA LYS A 221 2.67 21.90 16.73
C LYS A 221 3.42 20.83 17.54
N ARG A 222 4.20 20.00 16.84
CA ARG A 222 4.99 18.94 17.47
C ARG A 222 6.10 19.57 18.33
N THR A 223 6.10 19.24 19.62
CA THR A 223 7.10 19.66 20.62
C THR A 223 8.07 18.54 20.96
N GLY A 224 7.68 17.28 20.76
CA GLY A 224 8.51 16.11 21.01
C GLY A 224 9.19 15.54 19.76
N SER A 225 9.94 14.44 19.96
CA SER A 225 10.73 13.78 18.92
C SER A 225 9.96 12.77 18.06
N HIS A 226 8.75 12.37 18.46
CA HIS A 226 8.01 11.29 17.81
C HIS A 226 7.08 11.81 16.71
N SER A 227 6.95 11.05 15.61
CA SER A 227 5.87 11.24 14.64
C SER A 227 4.50 11.02 15.31
N LEU A 228 3.40 11.45 14.69
CA LEU A 228 2.04 11.15 15.20
C LEU A 228 1.86 9.65 15.46
N VAL A 229 2.26 8.80 14.50
CA VAL A 229 2.10 7.34 14.56
C VAL A 229 2.94 6.75 15.69
N THR A 230 4.18 7.19 15.81
CA THR A 230 5.11 6.75 16.87
C THR A 230 4.65 7.21 18.25
N ALA A 231 4.08 8.41 18.36
CA ALA A 231 3.51 8.93 19.61
C ALA A 231 2.28 8.13 20.03
N LEU A 232 1.36 7.83 19.10
CA LEU A 232 0.22 6.93 19.34
C LEU A 232 0.69 5.54 19.81
N ARG A 233 1.62 4.90 19.07
CA ARG A 233 2.11 3.56 19.43
C ARG A 233 2.78 3.52 20.80
N LYS A 234 3.72 4.43 21.08
CA LYS A 234 4.44 4.47 22.36
C LYS A 234 3.53 4.81 23.53
N THR A 235 2.48 5.59 23.33
CA THR A 235 1.46 5.85 24.35
C THR A 235 0.76 4.55 24.76
N LEU A 236 0.36 3.73 23.78
CA LEU A 236 -0.28 2.44 24.06
C LEU A 236 0.69 1.42 24.67
N GLU A 237 1.94 1.38 24.20
CA GLU A 237 2.99 0.51 24.77
C GLU A 237 3.28 0.86 26.24
N ALA A 238 3.33 2.15 26.59
CA ALA A 238 3.60 2.60 27.95
C ALA A 238 2.40 2.40 28.90
N HIS A 239 1.18 2.57 28.41
CA HIS A 239 -0.03 2.42 29.25
C HIS A 239 -0.45 0.96 29.46
N TYR A 240 -0.21 0.09 28.48
CA TYR A 240 -0.60 -1.32 28.51
C TYR A 240 0.61 -2.26 28.32
N PRO A 241 1.60 -2.25 29.23
CA PRO A 241 2.90 -2.89 29.03
C PRO A 241 2.81 -4.38 28.69
N ASP A 242 1.87 -5.10 29.30
CA ASP A 242 1.70 -6.56 29.17
C ASP A 242 0.67 -6.96 28.09
N LYS A 243 0.18 -6.02 27.28
CA LYS A 243 -0.87 -6.27 26.28
C LYS A 243 -0.45 -5.81 24.88
N SER A 244 -0.80 -6.59 23.87
CA SER A 244 -0.68 -6.17 22.46
C SER A 244 -1.99 -5.50 22.02
N LEU A 245 -1.90 -4.23 21.62
CA LEU A 245 -2.98 -3.44 21.04
C LEU A 245 -2.57 -3.07 19.61
N ALA A 246 -3.52 -2.86 18.71
CA ALA A 246 -3.24 -2.22 17.43
C ALA A 246 -4.29 -1.16 17.10
N LEU A 247 -3.86 -0.08 16.43
CA LEU A 247 -4.76 0.87 15.80
C LEU A 247 -4.65 0.76 14.29
N GLY A 248 -5.78 0.89 13.62
CA GLY A 248 -5.84 1.14 12.18
C GLY A 248 -6.75 2.32 11.87
N GLY A 249 -6.49 2.99 10.75
CA GLY A 249 -7.30 4.12 10.31
C GLY A 249 -6.59 5.05 9.35
N THR A 250 -7.08 6.29 9.27
CA THR A 250 -6.56 7.32 8.36
C THR A 250 -6.37 8.64 9.07
N PHE A 251 -5.37 9.42 8.66
CA PHE A 251 -5.18 10.79 9.12
C PHE A 251 -4.78 11.73 7.99
N ILE A 252 -5.13 13.00 8.14
CA ILE A 252 -4.78 14.08 7.24
C ILE A 252 -3.67 14.90 7.89
N ILE A 253 -2.55 15.08 7.19
CA ILE A 253 -1.62 16.17 7.48
C ILE A 253 -2.23 17.40 6.80
N LYS A 254 -2.89 18.27 7.57
CA LYS A 254 -3.66 19.42 7.09
C LYS A 254 -2.80 20.64 6.76
N LYS A 255 -1.67 20.79 7.45
CA LYS A 255 -0.68 21.86 7.27
C LYS A 255 0.72 21.34 7.54
N GLY A 256 1.71 22.03 7.00
CA GLY A 256 3.12 21.67 7.14
C GLY A 256 3.62 20.78 6.01
N LYS A 257 4.73 20.09 6.27
CA LYS A 257 5.39 19.16 5.36
C LYS A 257 5.79 17.87 6.06
N ALA A 258 6.02 16.81 5.28
CA ALA A 258 6.47 15.51 5.76
C ALA A 258 7.68 14.96 5.00
N LYS A 259 8.55 14.24 5.71
CA LYS A 259 9.57 13.37 5.12
C LYS A 259 8.91 12.07 4.68
N ILE A 260 9.05 11.72 3.41
CA ILE A 260 8.66 10.40 2.88
C ILE A 260 9.82 9.70 2.17
N HIS A 261 9.65 8.42 1.84
CA HIS A 261 10.41 7.77 0.76
C HIS A 261 9.51 7.20 -0.34
N ILE A 262 10.13 6.95 -1.49
CA ILE A 262 9.65 6.06 -2.54
C ILE A 262 10.83 5.15 -2.91
N MET A 263 10.61 3.84 -2.99
CA MET A 263 11.60 2.90 -3.52
C MET A 263 11.90 3.21 -5.01
N PRO A 264 13.15 3.04 -5.46
CA PRO A 264 13.47 3.01 -6.88
C PRO A 264 12.63 2.01 -7.67
N ARG A 265 12.29 2.38 -8.92
CA ARG A 265 11.46 1.59 -9.86
C ARG A 265 12.07 0.22 -10.13
N GLU A 266 13.40 0.15 -10.11
CA GLU A 266 14.20 -1.06 -10.19
C GLU A 266 14.64 -1.50 -8.78
N PHE A 267 14.32 -2.74 -8.41
CA PHE A 267 14.88 -3.38 -7.22
C PHE A 267 16.40 -3.48 -7.30
N SER A 268 17.08 -3.39 -6.15
CA SER A 268 18.54 -3.53 -6.09
C SER A 268 19.01 -4.86 -6.70
N ALA A 269 20.02 -4.78 -7.56
CA ALA A 269 20.71 -5.95 -8.12
C ALA A 269 21.76 -6.54 -7.16
N CYS A 270 22.12 -5.83 -6.10
CA CYS A 270 23.05 -6.28 -5.05
C CYS A 270 22.36 -6.38 -3.68
N PRO A 271 22.81 -7.30 -2.79
CA PRO A 271 22.23 -7.47 -1.47
C PRO A 271 22.26 -6.19 -0.60
N LEU A 272 21.09 -5.74 -0.13
CA LEU A 272 20.95 -4.66 0.85
C LEU A 272 20.99 -5.24 2.27
N ASN A 273 22.17 -5.27 2.89
CA ASN A 273 22.39 -6.04 4.13
C ASN A 273 22.21 -5.24 5.42
N THR A 274 22.11 -3.91 5.34
CA THR A 274 22.02 -3.00 6.50
C THR A 274 20.96 -1.91 6.28
N ASN A 275 20.46 -1.29 7.36
CA ASN A 275 19.59 -0.10 7.23
C ASN A 275 20.29 1.02 6.44
N ASP A 276 21.61 1.09 6.53
CA ASP A 276 22.45 2.02 5.79
C ASP A 276 22.39 1.79 4.27
N ASP A 277 22.40 0.52 3.82
CA ASP A 277 22.27 0.17 2.40
C ASP A 277 20.86 0.46 1.89
N VAL A 278 19.84 0.11 2.69
CA VAL A 278 18.43 0.40 2.39
C VAL A 278 18.21 1.92 2.30
N ASN A 279 18.67 2.70 3.28
CA ASN A 279 18.52 4.17 3.29
C ASN A 279 19.29 4.89 2.17
N LYS A 280 20.34 4.28 1.60
CA LYS A 280 21.05 4.77 0.40
C LYS A 280 20.32 4.42 -0.91
N TRP A 281 19.61 3.29 -0.94
CA TRP A 281 18.80 2.86 -2.08
C TRP A 281 17.45 3.61 -2.14
N LEU A 282 16.78 3.81 -1.00
CA LEU A 282 15.50 4.52 -0.91
C LEU A 282 15.61 6.00 -1.30
N LYS A 283 14.77 6.45 -2.23
CA LYS A 283 14.70 7.87 -2.61
C LYS A 283 13.82 8.62 -1.63
N HIS A 284 14.44 9.49 -0.85
CA HIS A 284 13.78 10.33 0.13
C HIS A 284 13.30 11.67 -0.48
N PHE A 285 12.15 12.16 0.01
CA PHE A 285 11.52 13.43 -0.37
C PHE A 285 11.03 14.21 0.85
N GLU A 286 10.89 15.53 0.68
CA GLU A 286 10.06 16.38 1.53
C GLU A 286 8.83 16.80 0.71
N VAL A 287 7.63 16.51 1.23
CA VAL A 287 6.34 16.70 0.56
C VAL A 287 5.39 17.54 1.41
N ASN A 288 4.35 18.10 0.79
CA ASN A 288 3.55 19.21 1.29
C ASN A 288 2.13 18.76 1.68
N ALA A 289 1.60 19.34 2.76
CA ALA A 289 0.17 19.21 3.07
C ALA A 289 -0.71 19.89 2.00
N PRO A 290 -1.92 19.36 1.70
CA PRO A 290 -2.59 18.26 2.39
C PRO A 290 -2.13 16.87 1.93
N LEU A 291 -1.92 15.97 2.88
CA LEU A 291 -1.62 14.54 2.65
C LEU A 291 -2.65 13.69 3.38
N ILE A 292 -3.24 12.71 2.69
CA ILE A 292 -4.12 11.69 3.27
C ILE A 292 -3.29 10.44 3.51
N CYS A 293 -3.11 10.09 4.78
CA CYS A 293 -2.27 8.98 5.23
C CYS A 293 -3.13 7.83 5.74
N GLN A 294 -2.67 6.61 5.48
CA GLN A 294 -3.28 5.34 5.89
C GLN A 294 -2.30 4.66 6.83
N SER A 295 -2.75 4.29 8.03
CA SER A 295 -1.84 3.90 9.11
C SER A 295 -2.27 2.59 9.75
N VAL A 296 -1.29 1.72 10.00
CA VAL A 296 -1.39 0.53 10.84
C VAL A 296 -0.25 0.58 11.85
N LEU A 297 -0.57 0.43 13.14
CA LEU A 297 0.41 0.39 14.22
C LEU A 297 0.03 -0.65 15.27
N VAL A 298 1.03 -1.24 15.93
CA VAL A 298 0.86 -2.27 16.98
C VAL A 298 1.72 -1.90 18.18
N SER A 299 1.16 -1.77 19.38
CA SER A 299 1.87 -1.31 20.58
C SER A 299 3.12 -2.16 20.87
N ARG A 300 2.93 -3.47 20.86
CA ARG A 300 3.92 -4.53 21.08
C ARG A 300 3.63 -5.67 20.10
N ASP A 301 4.66 -6.26 19.50
CA ASP A 301 4.54 -7.49 18.73
C ASP A 301 4.29 -8.69 19.67
N PRO A 302 3.20 -9.48 19.49
CA PRO A 302 2.92 -10.68 20.28
C PRO A 302 3.78 -11.91 19.92
N GLY A 303 4.80 -11.78 19.06
CA GLY A 303 5.68 -12.87 18.60
C GLY A 303 5.44 -13.32 17.15
N LEU A 304 4.80 -12.45 16.36
CA LEU A 304 4.40 -12.71 14.97
C LEU A 304 5.34 -12.08 13.93
N ASP A 305 6.45 -11.46 14.35
CA ASP A 305 7.39 -10.76 13.47
C ASP A 305 6.70 -9.67 12.61
N LEU A 306 6.15 -8.68 13.31
CA LEU A 306 5.32 -7.61 12.76
C LEU A 306 6.13 -6.36 12.37
N ARG A 307 5.61 -5.61 11.39
CA ARG A 307 5.96 -4.20 11.19
C ARG A 307 5.10 -3.35 12.15
N VAL A 308 5.69 -2.96 13.29
CA VAL A 308 4.98 -2.31 14.41
C VAL A 308 4.46 -0.90 14.12
N GLU A 309 5.02 -0.21 13.12
CA GLU A 309 4.53 1.05 12.57
C GLU A 309 4.68 0.98 11.04
N HIS A 310 3.58 1.17 10.30
CA HIS A 310 3.63 1.35 8.85
C HIS A 310 2.58 2.36 8.41
N THR A 311 2.96 3.35 7.60
CA THR A 311 2.06 4.40 7.12
C THR A 311 2.46 4.87 5.74
N HIS A 312 1.56 4.77 4.77
CA HIS A 312 1.73 5.35 3.44
C HIS A 312 0.71 6.48 3.24
N CYS A 313 1.08 7.50 2.45
CA CYS A 313 0.26 8.67 2.19
C CYS A 313 0.08 8.93 0.70
N PHE A 314 -1.05 9.56 0.34
CA PHE A 314 -1.37 10.04 -0.99
C PHE A 314 -1.95 11.46 -0.93
N SER A 315 -2.16 12.11 -2.07
CA SER A 315 -2.72 13.46 -2.16
C SER A 315 -3.52 13.66 -3.45
N HIS A 316 -4.20 14.80 -3.54
CA HIS A 316 -4.84 15.28 -4.77
C HIS A 316 -3.92 16.22 -5.59
N HIS A 317 -2.64 16.33 -5.23
CA HIS A 317 -1.66 17.22 -5.89
C HIS A 317 -0.43 16.51 -6.47
N GLY A 318 -0.33 15.18 -6.31
CA GLY A 318 0.66 14.32 -6.99
C GLY A 318 1.77 13.77 -6.09
N GLU A 319 1.85 14.22 -4.84
CA GLU A 319 2.83 13.72 -3.86
C GLU A 319 2.26 12.57 -3.02
N GLY A 320 3.08 11.55 -2.73
CA GLY A 320 2.71 10.39 -1.92
C GLY A 320 3.82 9.33 -1.85
N GLY A 321 3.70 8.40 -0.91
CA GLY A 321 4.72 7.39 -0.60
C GLY A 321 4.75 7.03 0.89
N HIS A 322 5.85 6.41 1.34
CA HIS A 322 6.03 5.93 2.72
C HIS A 322 6.38 7.06 3.68
N TYR A 323 5.63 7.22 4.78
CA TYR A 323 5.76 8.33 5.72
C TYR A 323 6.66 8.03 6.94
N TYR A 324 7.55 8.98 7.25
CA TYR A 324 8.35 8.97 8.49
C TYR A 324 7.80 9.92 9.56
N ILE A 325 7.81 11.22 9.28
CA ILE A 325 7.58 12.29 10.25
C ILE A 325 7.33 13.62 9.52
N ASP A 326 6.69 14.59 10.19
CA ASP A 326 6.70 15.98 9.73
C ASP A 326 8.10 16.62 9.78
N THR A 327 8.38 17.51 8.83
CA THR A 327 9.62 18.33 8.81
C THR A 327 9.38 19.77 9.28
N THR A 328 8.13 20.16 9.52
CA THR A 328 7.74 21.51 9.98
C THR A 328 7.04 21.44 11.35
N PRO A 329 7.75 21.07 12.44
CA PRO A 329 7.16 20.78 13.74
C PRO A 329 6.32 21.95 14.30
N ASP A 330 6.77 23.20 14.15
CA ASP A 330 6.07 24.38 14.69
C ASP A 330 4.71 24.68 14.04
N SER A 331 4.44 24.17 12.83
CA SER A 331 3.26 24.54 12.02
C SER A 331 2.43 23.35 11.51
N VAL A 332 2.84 22.12 11.84
CA VAL A 332 2.08 20.92 11.45
C VAL A 332 0.71 20.87 12.14
N GLU A 333 -0.31 20.50 11.36
CA GLU A 333 -1.65 20.16 11.87
C GLU A 333 -2.04 18.76 11.39
N TYR A 334 -2.44 17.90 12.33
CA TYR A 334 -2.97 16.56 12.06
C TYR A 334 -4.46 16.47 12.43
N LEU A 335 -5.22 15.69 11.65
CA LEU A 335 -6.58 15.25 11.97
C LEU A 335 -6.72 13.77 11.58
N GLY A 336 -6.86 12.88 12.55
CA GLY A 336 -6.94 11.42 12.35
C GLY A 336 -8.21 10.79 12.90
N TYR A 337 -8.59 9.67 12.28
CA TYR A 337 -9.71 8.82 12.67
C TYR A 337 -9.21 7.38 12.77
N PHE A 338 -9.29 6.80 13.97
CA PHE A 338 -8.72 5.49 14.29
C PHE A 338 -9.70 4.61 15.08
N LEU A 339 -9.50 3.30 14.97
CA LEU A 339 -10.15 2.29 15.82
C LEU A 339 -9.13 1.27 16.34
N PRO A 340 -9.35 0.73 17.56
CA PRO A 340 -8.63 -0.45 18.01
C PRO A 340 -9.05 -1.67 17.19
N ALA A 341 -8.09 -2.51 16.84
CA ALA A 341 -8.34 -3.79 16.19
C ALA A 341 -8.56 -4.90 17.24
N GLU A 342 -9.54 -5.77 16.98
CA GLU A 342 -9.87 -6.94 17.81
C GLU A 342 -8.87 -8.09 17.62
N PHE A 343 -8.29 -8.18 16.42
CA PHE A 343 -7.41 -9.28 15.99
C PHE A 343 -6.27 -8.79 15.12
N VAL A 344 -5.15 -9.50 15.17
CA VAL A 344 -4.09 -9.48 14.14
C VAL A 344 -4.01 -10.83 13.44
N TYR A 345 -3.93 -10.78 12.10
CA TYR A 345 -3.73 -11.94 11.24
C TYR A 345 -2.36 -11.85 10.56
N ARG A 346 -1.45 -12.78 10.84
CA ARG A 346 -0.17 -12.92 10.15
C ARG A 346 -0.34 -13.89 8.98
N ILE A 347 0.03 -13.49 7.77
CA ILE A 347 -0.16 -14.30 6.55
C ILE A 347 1.17 -14.39 5.81
N ASP A 348 1.60 -15.61 5.45
CA ASP A 348 2.87 -15.86 4.74
C ASP A 348 4.07 -15.19 5.43
N ARG A 349 4.26 -15.51 6.71
CA ARG A 349 5.38 -15.00 7.52
C ARG A 349 6.72 -15.49 6.97
N PRO A 350 7.72 -14.60 6.75
CA PRO A 350 9.05 -15.01 6.35
C PRO A 350 9.68 -16.03 7.32
N THR A 351 10.03 -17.20 6.80
CA THR A 351 10.71 -18.28 7.56
C THR A 351 12.18 -17.94 7.88
N GLN A 352 12.75 -16.98 7.16
CA GLN A 352 14.01 -16.31 7.46
C GLN A 352 13.70 -14.82 7.59
N THR A 353 14.18 -14.17 8.66
CA THR A 353 13.82 -12.79 8.97
C THR A 353 14.98 -12.01 9.60
N HIS A 354 14.88 -10.68 9.55
CA HIS A 354 15.84 -9.71 10.08
C HIS A 354 15.13 -8.40 10.47
N THR A 355 15.80 -7.58 11.28
CA THR A 355 15.36 -6.22 11.64
C THR A 355 15.65 -5.17 10.57
N VAL A 356 16.44 -5.51 9.54
CA VAL A 356 16.85 -4.56 8.48
C VAL A 356 15.64 -4.05 7.68
N GLY A 357 15.64 -2.74 7.37
CA GLY A 357 14.68 -2.09 6.47
C GLY A 357 13.28 -1.85 7.05
N ARG A 358 13.15 -1.84 8.39
CA ARG A 358 11.87 -1.65 9.10
C ARG A 358 11.62 -0.23 9.62
N ASP A 359 12.46 0.72 9.22
CA ASP A 359 12.30 2.16 9.51
C ASP A 359 11.20 2.76 8.63
#